data_AF-A0A524ING9-F1
#
_entry.id   AF-A0A524ING9-F1
#
_cell.length_a   1.000
_cell.length_b   1.000
_cell.length_c   1.000
_cell.angle_alpha   90.00
_cell.angle_beta   90.00
_cell.angle_gamma   90.00
#
_symmetry.space_group_name_H-M   'P 1'
#
loop_
_entity.id
_entity.type
_entity.pdbx_description
1 polymer ?
#
loop_
_entity_poly.entity_id
_entity_poly.type
_entity_poly.pdbx_seq_one_letter_code
_entity_poly.pdbx_strand_id
1 'polypeptide(L)'
;MWLAFNSIIVSLTVIVSTVSFCYYLCNHGESFPEGMNVNEASAIRETNEKIDRLLKPGSVAVVGASNTEGKVGHIIFRNLLKHPARLYPVNPKEKEVFGFPAYPTICDLPEKADVAVICLDAGKTVQVAEECAGLHIENIIIVAGGFGETGEEGRELERRLKALPGQYGCRVLGPNSLGVFFPENGFDTIFVEHGDQALASGGGIAFITQSGSVGVESLGLASNTGFGMRAFIGLGNKADLNELDFLRYFGADDKTTCVALYVE
;
A
#
# COMPACT_ATOMS: atom_id res chain seq x y z
N MET A 1 -28.31 -11.36 9.93
CA MET A 1 -27.83 -10.42 10.96
C MET A 1 -27.14 -11.12 12.14
N TRP A 2 -27.58 -12.31 12.57
CA TRP A 2 -26.92 -13.06 13.67
C TRP A 2 -25.71 -13.95 13.26
N LEU A 3 -25.56 -14.29 11.98
CA LEU A 3 -24.43 -15.11 11.50
C LEU A 3 -23.15 -14.30 11.23
N ALA A 4 -23.23 -12.97 11.11
CA ALA A 4 -22.08 -12.09 10.90
C ALA A 4 -21.28 -11.82 12.19
N PHE A 5 -21.88 -12.04 13.37
CA PHE A 5 -21.23 -11.79 14.66
C PHE A 5 -20.24 -12.89 15.08
N ASN A 6 -20.47 -14.15 14.66
CA ASN A 6 -19.58 -15.26 15.05
C ASN A 6 -18.25 -15.28 14.27
N SER A 7 -18.22 -14.79 13.02
CA SER A 7 -16.98 -14.69 12.25
C SER A 7 -16.04 -13.60 12.78
N ILE A 8 -16.61 -12.53 13.36
CA ILE A 8 -15.88 -11.42 13.97
C ILE A 8 -15.14 -11.88 15.24
N ILE A 9 -15.74 -12.76 16.05
CA ILE A 9 -15.15 -13.21 17.33
C ILE A 9 -13.95 -14.14 17.12
N VAL A 10 -13.97 -15.00 16.10
CA VAL A 10 -12.83 -15.89 15.79
C VAL A 10 -11.64 -15.10 15.23
N SER A 11 -11.91 -14.09 14.37
CA SER A 11 -10.87 -13.20 13.83
C SER A 11 -10.23 -12.32 14.91
N LEU A 12 -11.03 -11.79 15.84
CA LEU A 12 -10.52 -11.04 17.00
C LEU A 12 -9.59 -11.88 17.89
N THR A 13 -9.81 -13.19 18.03
CA THR A 13 -8.98 -14.03 18.91
C THR A 13 -7.57 -14.24 18.34
N VAL A 14 -7.44 -14.36 17.01
CA VAL A 14 -6.13 -14.48 16.32
C VAL A 14 -5.41 -13.12 16.25
N ILE A 15 -6.16 -12.03 16.09
CA ILE A 15 -5.60 -10.68 16.12
C ILE A 15 -5.09 -10.35 17.53
N VAL A 16 -5.84 -10.67 18.59
CA VAL A 16 -5.42 -10.42 19.98
C VAL A 16 -4.17 -11.22 20.37
N SER A 17 -4.03 -12.46 19.90
CA SER A 17 -2.82 -13.26 20.14
C SER A 17 -1.60 -12.72 19.38
N THR A 18 -1.78 -12.27 18.14
CA THR A 18 -0.70 -11.68 17.32
C THR A 18 -0.31 -10.26 17.77
N VAL A 19 -1.26 -9.47 18.27
CA VAL A 19 -1.02 -8.15 18.88
C VAL A 19 -0.32 -8.29 20.23
N SER A 20 -0.74 -9.26 21.07
CA SER A 20 -0.03 -9.58 22.32
C SER A 20 1.40 -10.06 22.05
N PHE A 21 1.61 -10.79 20.95
CA PHE A 21 2.92 -11.24 20.48
C PHE A 21 3.83 -10.09 20.02
N CYS A 22 3.30 -9.11 19.28
CA CYS A 22 4.07 -7.91 18.89
C CYS A 22 4.35 -7.00 20.09
N TYR A 23 3.41 -6.86 21.02
CA TYR A 23 3.58 -6.11 22.26
C TYR A 23 4.64 -6.74 23.19
N TYR A 24 4.77 -8.07 23.18
CA TYR A 24 5.82 -8.81 23.90
C TYR A 24 7.21 -8.53 23.32
N LEU A 25 7.35 -8.52 21.98
CA LEU A 25 8.60 -8.21 21.28
C LEU A 25 9.09 -6.77 21.53
N CYS A 26 8.19 -5.79 21.65
CA CYS A 26 8.56 -4.39 21.88
C CYS A 26 9.00 -4.07 23.31
N ASN A 27 8.44 -4.75 24.32
CA ASN A 27 8.70 -4.42 25.72
C ASN A 27 9.84 -5.21 26.37
N HIS A 28 10.33 -6.28 25.75
CA HIS A 28 11.33 -7.18 26.34
C HIS A 28 12.53 -7.37 25.42
N GLY A 29 13.24 -6.27 25.13
CA GLY A 29 14.49 -6.26 24.39
C GLY A 29 15.31 -7.55 24.60
N GLU A 30 15.51 -8.27 23.49
CA GLU A 30 16.21 -9.55 23.40
C GLU A 30 15.52 -10.77 24.04
N SER A 31 14.44 -11.25 23.42
CA SER A 31 14.31 -12.68 23.13
C SER A 31 13.17 -12.94 22.13
N PHE A 32 13.49 -13.62 21.04
CA PHE A 32 12.46 -14.17 20.15
C PHE A 32 11.62 -15.18 20.95
N PRO A 33 10.30 -15.22 20.76
CA PRO A 33 9.43 -16.14 21.48
C PRO A 33 9.89 -17.58 21.28
N GLU A 34 9.86 -18.38 22.35
CA GLU A 34 10.24 -19.79 22.31
C GLU A 34 9.50 -20.50 21.15
N GLY A 35 10.26 -20.91 20.14
CA GLY A 35 9.74 -21.63 18.96
C GLY A 35 9.87 -20.90 17.61
N MET A 36 10.24 -19.61 17.55
CA MET A 36 10.50 -18.95 16.26
C MET A 36 11.88 -19.35 15.71
N ASN A 37 11.91 -19.86 14.48
CA ASN A 37 13.16 -20.21 13.80
C ASN A 37 13.82 -18.94 13.21
N VAL A 38 15.16 -18.88 13.23
CA VAL A 38 15.98 -17.85 12.55
C VAL A 38 15.55 -17.54 11.11
N ASN A 39 15.05 -18.52 10.36
CA ASN A 39 14.55 -18.30 9.01
C ASN A 39 13.27 -17.43 8.97
N GLU A 40 12.36 -17.62 9.93
CA GLU A 40 11.12 -16.85 10.03
C GLU A 40 11.41 -15.40 10.45
N ALA A 41 12.32 -15.22 11.42
CA ALA A 41 12.76 -13.90 11.85
C ALA A 41 13.43 -13.11 10.71
N SER A 42 14.26 -13.77 9.90
CA SER A 42 14.89 -13.15 8.73
C SER A 42 13.86 -12.73 7.68
N ALA A 43 12.87 -13.57 7.40
CA ALA A 43 11.82 -13.27 6.42
C ALA A 43 10.92 -12.09 6.86
N ILE A 44 10.62 -12.00 8.16
CA ILE A 44 9.87 -10.87 8.74
C ILE A 44 10.69 -9.58 8.58
N ARG A 45 11.99 -9.63 8.89
CA ARG A 45 12.87 -8.47 8.74
C ARG A 45 12.95 -7.99 7.30
N GLU A 46 13.17 -8.90 6.35
CA GLU A 46 13.22 -8.56 4.92
C GLU A 46 11.90 -7.92 4.46
N THR A 47 10.76 -8.47 4.91
CA THR A 47 9.44 -7.92 4.63
C THR A 47 9.29 -6.50 5.18
N ASN A 48 9.71 -6.26 6.42
CA ASN A 48 9.67 -4.93 7.03
C ASN A 48 10.57 -3.93 6.31
N GLU A 49 11.74 -4.35 5.83
CA GLU A 49 12.63 -3.50 5.03
C GLU A 49 11.99 -3.10 3.70
N LYS A 50 11.28 -4.02 3.03
CA LYS A 50 10.53 -3.72 1.80
C LYS A 50 9.33 -2.80 2.06
N ILE A 51 8.61 -2.98 3.17
CA ILE A 51 7.52 -2.09 3.57
C ILE A 51 8.05 -0.69 3.94
N ASP A 52 9.19 -0.60 4.64
CA ASP A 52 9.80 0.70 4.94
C ASP A 52 10.12 1.45 3.64
N ARG A 53 10.68 0.76 2.64
CA ARG A 53 10.87 1.34 1.30
C ARG A 53 9.58 1.65 0.55
N LEU A 54 8.49 0.92 0.78
CA LEU A 54 7.18 1.23 0.22
C LEU A 54 6.63 2.55 0.79
N LEU A 55 6.77 2.76 2.11
CA LEU A 55 6.24 3.92 2.82
C LEU A 55 7.17 5.14 2.76
N LYS A 56 8.47 4.93 2.56
CA LYS A 56 9.52 5.97 2.49
C LYS A 56 10.40 5.81 1.24
N PRO A 57 9.82 5.82 0.04
CA PRO A 57 10.59 5.62 -1.19
C PRO A 57 11.52 6.81 -1.47
N GLY A 58 12.70 6.55 -2.03
CA GLY A 58 13.56 7.59 -2.59
C GLY A 58 13.13 8.02 -4.01
N SER A 59 12.39 7.15 -4.70
CA SER A 59 11.90 7.37 -6.05
C SER A 59 10.57 6.65 -6.32
N VAL A 60 9.65 7.31 -7.04
CA VAL A 60 8.31 6.80 -7.34
C VAL A 60 7.99 6.99 -8.82
N ALA A 61 7.63 5.90 -9.49
CA ALA A 61 7.06 5.93 -10.84
C ALA A 61 5.53 5.89 -10.77
N VAL A 62 4.85 6.77 -11.49
CA VAL A 62 3.37 6.76 -11.59
C VAL A 62 2.98 6.42 -13.01
N VAL A 63 2.54 5.18 -13.23
CA VAL A 63 2.09 4.70 -14.52
C VAL A 63 0.63 5.05 -14.74
N GLY A 64 0.37 5.81 -15.81
CA GLY A 64 -0.92 6.46 -16.03
C GLY A 64 -0.99 7.89 -15.47
N ALA A 65 0.13 8.49 -15.07
CA ALA A 65 0.22 9.91 -14.77
C ALA A 65 -0.28 10.77 -15.95
N SER A 66 -0.98 11.88 -15.71
CA SER A 66 -1.53 12.71 -16.80
C SER A 66 -1.76 14.15 -16.34
N ASN A 67 -1.77 15.09 -17.29
CA ASN A 67 -2.21 16.46 -17.03
C ASN A 67 -3.74 16.62 -17.06
N THR A 68 -4.48 15.57 -17.46
CA THR A 68 -5.95 15.61 -17.46
C THR A 68 -6.49 15.55 -16.03
N GLU A 69 -7.07 16.65 -15.56
CA GLU A 69 -7.73 16.73 -14.26
C GLU A 69 -8.80 15.64 -14.10
N GLY A 70 -8.94 15.13 -12.87
CA GLY A 70 -9.91 14.09 -12.52
C GLY A 70 -9.48 12.65 -12.83
N LYS A 71 -8.41 12.42 -13.60
CA LYS A 71 -7.84 11.07 -13.74
C LYS A 71 -7.14 10.64 -12.46
N VAL A 72 -7.25 9.35 -12.10
CA VAL A 72 -6.59 8.78 -10.91
C VAL A 72 -5.09 9.07 -10.90
N GLY A 73 -4.38 8.82 -12.01
CA GLY A 73 -2.95 9.10 -12.11
C GLY A 73 -2.58 10.58 -12.05
N HIS A 74 -3.50 11.49 -12.42
CA HIS A 74 -3.30 12.93 -12.22
C HIS A 74 -3.36 13.28 -10.73
N ILE A 75 -4.39 12.78 -10.02
CA ILE A 75 -4.59 13.03 -8.59
C ILE A 75 -3.39 12.49 -7.79
N ILE A 76 -3.00 11.24 -8.03
CA ILE A 76 -1.88 10.60 -7.33
C ILE A 76 -0.57 11.34 -7.59
N PHE A 77 -0.26 11.68 -8.85
CA PHE A 77 0.98 12.39 -9.14
C PHE A 77 1.02 13.77 -8.47
N ARG A 78 -0.09 14.51 -8.48
CA ARG A 78 -0.23 15.78 -7.77
C ARG A 78 -0.02 15.62 -6.27
N ASN A 79 -0.62 14.59 -5.66
CA ASN A 79 -0.49 14.32 -4.23
C ASN A 79 0.95 13.92 -3.87
N LEU A 80 1.71 13.33 -4.77
CA LEU A 80 3.13 13.01 -4.53
C LEU A 80 4.07 14.22 -4.64
N LEU A 81 3.62 15.37 -5.15
CA LEU A 81 4.46 16.58 -5.24
C LEU A 81 4.91 17.13 -3.87
N LYS A 82 4.19 16.79 -2.79
CA LYS A 82 4.58 17.12 -1.40
C LYS A 82 5.65 16.17 -0.84
N HIS A 83 5.88 15.03 -1.47
CA HIS A 83 6.87 14.03 -1.03
C HIS A 83 8.26 14.36 -1.60
N PRO A 84 9.35 14.19 -0.84
CA PRO A 84 10.72 14.52 -1.30
C PRO A 84 11.33 13.50 -2.30
N ALA A 85 10.56 12.54 -2.80
CA ALA A 85 11.07 11.50 -3.69
C ALA A 85 11.32 12.04 -5.09
N ARG A 86 12.20 11.38 -5.85
CA ARG A 86 12.29 11.57 -7.30
C ARG A 86 11.02 11.00 -7.95
N LEU A 87 10.32 11.80 -8.75
CA LEU A 87 9.06 11.40 -9.38
C LEU A 87 9.25 11.15 -10.88
N TYR A 88 8.76 10.00 -11.35
CA TYR A 88 8.78 9.61 -12.77
C TYR A 88 7.34 9.44 -13.29
N PRO A 89 6.78 10.43 -14.00
CA PRO A 89 5.50 10.24 -14.67
C PRO A 89 5.67 9.33 -15.88
N VAL A 90 4.87 8.27 -15.96
CA VAL A 90 4.89 7.33 -17.10
C VAL A 90 3.59 7.45 -17.87
N ASN A 91 3.68 7.96 -19.11
CA ASN A 91 2.57 8.12 -20.04
C ASN A 91 3.08 8.21 -21.49
N PRO A 92 2.62 7.35 -22.42
CA PRO A 92 3.08 7.34 -23.82
C PRO A 92 2.65 8.56 -24.65
N LYS A 93 1.71 9.38 -24.17
CA LYS A 93 1.15 10.52 -24.91
C LYS A 93 1.61 11.87 -24.39
N GLU A 94 1.92 11.97 -23.11
CA GLU A 94 2.36 13.21 -22.47
C GLU A 94 3.88 13.32 -22.63
N LYS A 95 4.40 14.50 -22.94
CA LYS A 95 5.86 14.76 -22.92
C LYS A 95 6.35 15.21 -21.55
N GLU A 96 5.45 15.82 -20.78
CA GLU A 96 5.68 16.28 -19.42
C GLU A 96 4.39 16.15 -18.62
N VAL A 97 4.48 15.96 -17.31
CA VAL A 97 3.35 15.95 -16.38
C VAL A 97 3.72 16.82 -15.18
N PHE A 98 2.94 17.88 -14.90
CA PHE A 98 3.29 18.91 -13.89
C PHE A 98 4.71 19.48 -14.04
N GLY A 99 5.21 19.59 -15.29
CA GLY A 99 6.56 20.08 -15.59
C GLY A 99 7.70 19.06 -15.40
N PHE A 100 7.38 17.82 -15.00
CA PHE A 100 8.33 16.71 -14.95
C PHE A 100 8.39 16.00 -16.30
N PRO A 101 9.57 15.66 -16.85
CA PRO A 101 9.68 14.85 -18.07
C PRO A 101 8.93 13.52 -17.94
N ALA A 102 8.04 13.24 -18.88
CA ALA A 102 7.27 12.01 -18.90
C ALA A 102 7.93 10.94 -19.77
N TYR A 103 7.88 9.70 -19.29
CA TYR A 103 8.46 8.54 -19.94
C TYR A 103 7.36 7.72 -20.64
N PRO A 104 7.57 7.22 -21.86
CA PRO A 104 6.54 6.48 -22.56
C PRO A 104 6.15 5.17 -21.88
N THR A 105 7.14 4.44 -21.36
CA THR A 105 6.98 3.17 -20.65
C THR A 105 7.80 3.15 -19.37
N ILE A 106 7.55 2.17 -18.49
CA ILE A 106 8.35 2.00 -17.26
C ILE A 106 9.80 1.60 -17.58
N CYS A 107 10.02 0.97 -18.73
CA CYS A 107 11.34 0.56 -19.21
C CYS A 107 12.22 1.73 -19.68
N ASP A 108 11.61 2.90 -19.95
CA ASP A 108 12.33 4.09 -20.43
C ASP A 108 12.88 4.96 -19.29
N LEU A 109 12.65 4.57 -18.03
CA LEU A 109 13.15 5.31 -16.88
C LEU A 109 14.69 5.32 -16.86
N PRO A 110 15.32 6.44 -16.45
CA PRO A 110 16.77 6.55 -16.38
C PRO A 110 17.38 5.69 -15.25
N GLU A 111 16.59 5.46 -14.20
CA GLU A 111 16.92 4.65 -13.04
C GLU A 111 15.66 3.89 -12.62
N LYS A 112 15.82 2.67 -12.08
CA LYS A 112 14.69 1.95 -11.49
C LYS A 112 14.09 2.76 -10.34
N ALA A 113 12.76 2.76 -10.25
CA ALA A 113 12.05 3.36 -9.12
C ALA A 113 12.03 2.39 -7.92
N ASP A 114 11.90 2.92 -6.71
CA ASP A 114 11.68 2.11 -5.50
C ASP A 114 10.24 1.59 -5.45
N VAL A 115 9.29 2.44 -5.86
CA VAL A 115 7.85 2.15 -5.91
C VAL A 115 7.30 2.48 -7.30
N ALA A 116 6.48 1.59 -7.86
CA ALA A 116 5.63 1.88 -9.02
C ALA A 116 4.16 1.91 -8.62
N VAL A 117 3.45 3.01 -8.93
CA VAL A 117 2.00 3.14 -8.72
C VAL A 117 1.30 3.04 -10.08
N ILE A 118 0.48 2.00 -10.27
CA ILE A 118 -0.14 1.67 -11.56
C ILE A 118 -1.62 2.07 -11.55
N CYS A 119 -1.97 3.02 -12.43
CA CYS A 119 -3.28 3.65 -12.54
C CYS A 119 -3.98 3.32 -13.88
N LEU A 120 -3.78 2.11 -14.41
CA LEU A 120 -4.30 1.66 -15.71
C LEU A 120 -5.48 0.69 -15.56
N ASP A 121 -6.14 0.33 -16.67
CA ASP A 121 -7.13 -0.76 -16.66
C ASP A 121 -6.49 -2.12 -16.27
N ALA A 122 -7.30 -3.08 -15.81
CA ALA A 122 -6.80 -4.34 -15.25
C ALA A 122 -5.87 -5.10 -16.22
N GLY A 123 -6.23 -5.16 -17.51
CA GLY A 123 -5.44 -5.85 -18.53
C GLY A 123 -4.04 -5.25 -18.72
N LYS A 124 -3.94 -3.93 -18.90
CA LYS A 124 -2.64 -3.24 -19.03
C LYS A 124 -1.87 -3.23 -17.72
N THR A 125 -2.57 -3.18 -16.59
CA THR A 125 -1.95 -3.22 -15.26
C THR A 125 -1.12 -4.47 -15.06
N VAL A 126 -1.62 -5.65 -15.46
CA VAL A 126 -0.84 -6.88 -15.33
C VAL A 126 0.43 -6.84 -16.18
N GLN A 127 0.34 -6.34 -17.41
CA GLN A 127 1.50 -6.22 -18.30
C GLN A 127 2.57 -5.29 -17.69
N VAL A 128 2.17 -4.12 -17.22
CA VAL A 128 3.09 -3.16 -16.58
C VAL A 128 3.64 -3.71 -15.26
N ALA A 129 2.84 -4.43 -14.46
CA ALA A 129 3.33 -5.03 -13.22
C ALA A 129 4.39 -6.10 -13.47
N GLU A 130 4.24 -6.89 -14.53
CA GLU A 130 5.26 -7.85 -14.99
C GLU A 130 6.54 -7.13 -15.45
N GLU A 131 6.43 -6.01 -16.18
CA GLU A 131 7.58 -5.17 -16.55
C GLU A 131 8.29 -4.59 -15.33
N CYS A 132 7.53 -4.01 -14.38
CA CYS A 132 8.08 -3.51 -13.11
C CYS A 132 8.85 -4.60 -12.35
N ALA A 133 8.27 -5.80 -12.26
CA ALA A 133 8.89 -6.93 -11.60
C ALA A 133 10.17 -7.39 -12.31
N GLY A 134 10.16 -7.44 -13.65
CA GLY A 134 11.34 -7.74 -14.47
C GLY A 134 12.45 -6.70 -14.36
N LEU A 135 12.11 -5.43 -14.07
CA LEU A 135 13.06 -4.36 -13.78
C LEU A 135 13.54 -4.33 -12.31
N HIS A 136 13.11 -5.30 -11.49
CA HIS A 136 13.41 -5.38 -10.06
C HIS A 136 13.01 -4.12 -9.28
N ILE A 137 11.85 -3.55 -9.62
CA ILE A 137 11.14 -2.59 -8.77
C ILE A 137 10.58 -3.37 -7.58
N GLU A 138 10.97 -2.97 -6.37
CA GLU A 138 10.72 -3.78 -5.17
C GLU A 138 9.27 -3.72 -4.69
N ASN A 139 8.57 -2.61 -4.96
CA ASN A 139 7.20 -2.39 -4.49
C ASN A 139 6.29 -1.88 -5.61
N ILE A 140 5.12 -2.50 -5.76
CA ILE A 140 4.13 -2.16 -6.78
C ILE A 140 2.79 -1.89 -6.09
N ILE A 141 2.22 -0.70 -6.28
CA ILE A 141 0.90 -0.32 -5.79
C ILE A 141 -0.07 -0.32 -6.97
N ILE A 142 -1.11 -1.13 -6.88
CA ILE A 142 -2.12 -1.28 -7.94
C ILE A 142 -3.47 -0.76 -7.44
N VAL A 143 -3.86 0.42 -7.92
CA VAL A 143 -5.10 1.08 -7.49
C VAL A 143 -6.33 0.65 -8.29
N ALA A 144 -6.13 0.07 -9.48
CA ALA A 144 -7.22 -0.31 -10.36
C ALA A 144 -8.01 -1.53 -9.87
N GLY A 145 -9.34 -1.48 -10.01
CA GLY A 145 -10.21 -2.66 -9.98
C GLY A 145 -10.30 -3.34 -11.34
N GLY A 146 -11.21 -4.33 -11.46
CA GLY A 146 -11.37 -5.21 -12.61
C GLY A 146 -10.75 -6.60 -12.45
N PHE A 147 -10.49 -7.05 -11.22
CA PHE A 147 -9.74 -8.28 -10.92
C PHE A 147 -10.65 -9.35 -10.31
N GLY A 148 -10.22 -10.10 -9.29
CA GLY A 148 -10.94 -11.24 -8.76
C GLY A 148 -12.39 -10.95 -8.34
N GLU A 149 -12.70 -9.69 -8.04
CA GLU A 149 -14.02 -9.18 -7.69
C GLU A 149 -15.01 -9.11 -8.86
N THR A 150 -14.56 -9.14 -10.12
CA THR A 150 -15.44 -9.00 -11.30
C THR A 150 -15.81 -10.32 -11.99
N GLY A 151 -15.15 -11.43 -11.66
CA GLY A 151 -15.46 -12.75 -12.23
C GLY A 151 -14.23 -13.55 -12.65
N GLU A 152 -14.43 -14.55 -13.52
CA GLU A 152 -13.37 -15.51 -13.89
C GLU A 152 -12.20 -14.86 -14.66
N GLU A 153 -12.50 -13.98 -15.62
CA GLU A 153 -11.45 -13.27 -16.38
C GLU A 153 -10.60 -12.38 -15.45
N GLY A 154 -11.23 -11.71 -14.49
CA GLY A 154 -10.52 -10.89 -13.50
C GLY A 154 -9.72 -11.73 -12.52
N ARG A 155 -10.20 -12.92 -12.13
CA ARG A 155 -9.42 -13.89 -11.33
C ARG A 155 -8.18 -14.40 -12.05
N GLU A 156 -8.23 -14.56 -13.36
CA GLU A 156 -7.04 -14.91 -14.16
C GLU A 156 -5.97 -13.81 -14.09
N LEU A 157 -6.39 -12.56 -14.29
CA LEU A 157 -5.50 -11.40 -14.17
C LEU A 157 -4.90 -11.29 -12.76
N GLU A 158 -5.71 -11.48 -11.72
CA GLU A 158 -5.23 -11.45 -10.34
C GLU A 158 -4.24 -12.57 -10.03
N ARG A 159 -4.44 -13.77 -10.61
CA ARG A 159 -3.51 -14.90 -10.42
C ARG A 159 -2.12 -14.58 -10.97
N ARG A 160 -2.03 -13.84 -12.07
CA ARG A 160 -0.75 -13.37 -12.62
C ARG A 160 -0.06 -12.42 -11.67
N LEU A 161 -0.80 -11.46 -11.08
CA LEU A 161 -0.26 -10.54 -10.07
C LEU A 161 0.24 -11.29 -8.82
N LYS A 162 -0.54 -12.28 -8.34
CA LYS A 162 -0.20 -13.14 -7.19
C LYS A 162 1.09 -13.94 -7.39
N ALA A 163 1.46 -14.23 -8.62
CA ALA A 163 2.67 -14.99 -8.93
C ALA A 163 3.95 -14.12 -8.88
N LEU A 164 3.84 -12.79 -9.03
CA LEU A 164 5.00 -11.90 -9.16
C LEU A 164 5.95 -11.94 -7.95
N PRO A 165 5.49 -11.88 -6.69
CA PRO A 165 6.38 -11.90 -5.54
C PRO A 165 7.24 -13.16 -5.47
N GLY A 166 6.65 -14.32 -5.76
CA GLY A 166 7.35 -15.61 -5.75
C GLY A 166 8.36 -15.76 -6.91
N GLN A 167 8.15 -15.05 -8.02
CA GLN A 167 9.01 -15.12 -9.21
C GLN A 167 10.14 -14.08 -9.20
N TYR A 168 9.86 -12.87 -8.72
CA TYR A 168 10.76 -11.72 -8.84
C TYR A 168 11.18 -11.11 -7.50
N GLY A 169 10.56 -11.53 -6.39
CA GLY A 169 10.86 -11.00 -5.05
C GLY A 169 10.32 -9.59 -4.76
N CYS A 170 9.56 -9.00 -5.69
CA CYS A 170 8.83 -7.75 -5.47
C CYS A 170 7.65 -7.94 -4.52
N ARG A 171 7.08 -6.84 -4.01
CA ARG A 171 5.84 -6.83 -3.23
C ARG A 171 4.72 -6.09 -3.95
N VAL A 172 3.49 -6.55 -3.78
CA VAL A 172 2.30 -5.98 -4.43
C VAL A 172 1.27 -5.55 -3.38
N LEU A 173 0.91 -4.26 -3.37
CA LEU A 173 -0.24 -3.74 -2.65
C LEU A 173 -1.43 -3.64 -3.61
N GLY A 174 -2.57 -4.20 -3.21
CA GLY A 174 -3.75 -4.31 -4.07
C GLY A 174 -3.88 -5.69 -4.72
N PRO A 175 -4.44 -5.80 -5.95
CA PRO A 175 -5.04 -4.70 -6.73
C PRO A 175 -6.31 -4.15 -6.07
N ASN A 176 -7.02 -3.26 -6.75
CA ASN A 176 -8.26 -2.65 -6.26
C ASN A 176 -8.06 -1.96 -4.90
N SER A 177 -6.94 -1.27 -4.76
CA SER A 177 -6.52 -0.61 -3.53
C SER A 177 -6.82 0.90 -3.59
N LEU A 178 -7.15 1.49 -2.44
CA LEU A 178 -7.17 2.94 -2.29
C LEU A 178 -5.77 3.57 -2.28
N GLY A 179 -4.72 2.77 -2.09
CA GLY A 179 -3.34 3.22 -1.93
C GLY A 179 -2.94 3.40 -0.46
N VAL A 180 -1.93 4.24 -0.27
CA VAL A 180 -1.27 4.55 0.99
C VAL A 180 -1.29 6.05 1.23
N PHE A 181 -1.57 6.44 2.46
CA PHE A 181 -1.30 7.78 2.96
C PHE A 181 -0.42 7.70 4.21
N PHE A 182 0.77 8.28 4.15
CA PHE A 182 1.78 8.28 5.19
C PHE A 182 2.24 9.72 5.46
N PRO A 183 1.61 10.42 6.43
CA PRO A 183 1.82 11.85 6.67
C PRO A 183 3.26 12.28 6.93
N GLU A 184 4.04 11.43 7.62
CA GLU A 184 5.37 11.77 8.15
C GLU A 184 6.34 12.31 7.08
N ASN A 185 6.25 11.82 5.86
CA ASN A 185 7.05 12.27 4.72
C ASN A 185 6.20 12.80 3.56
N GLY A 186 4.87 12.89 3.74
CA GLY A 186 3.93 13.30 2.70
C GLY A 186 3.68 12.26 1.61
N PHE A 187 3.96 10.97 1.84
CA PHE A 187 3.74 9.92 0.83
C PHE A 187 2.26 9.63 0.72
N ASP A 188 1.67 10.02 -0.41
CA ASP A 188 0.23 10.00 -0.62
C ASP A 188 -0.09 9.50 -2.03
N THR A 189 -0.64 8.30 -2.08
CA THR A 189 -1.07 7.63 -3.31
C THR A 189 -2.58 7.43 -3.34
N ILE A 190 -3.32 8.07 -2.41
CA ILE A 190 -4.77 7.94 -2.38
C ILE A 190 -5.39 8.94 -3.36
N PHE A 191 -6.40 8.49 -4.10
CA PHE A 191 -6.99 9.25 -5.21
C PHE A 191 -8.41 9.75 -4.91
N VAL A 192 -8.80 9.70 -3.64
CA VAL A 192 -10.04 10.24 -3.10
C VAL A 192 -9.74 11.43 -2.21
N GLU A 193 -10.68 12.36 -2.13
CA GLU A 193 -10.56 13.51 -1.24
C GLU A 193 -10.53 13.05 0.22
N HIS A 194 -9.54 13.54 0.96
CA HIS A 194 -9.34 13.29 2.38
C HIS A 194 -8.77 14.59 2.96
N GLY A 195 -9.34 15.09 4.05
CA GLY A 195 -9.01 16.46 4.49
C GLY A 195 -7.58 16.57 5.00
N ASP A 196 -6.76 17.26 4.20
CA ASP A 196 -5.31 17.24 4.30
C ASP A 196 -4.78 17.77 5.64
N GLN A 197 -5.30 18.88 6.17
CA GLN A 197 -4.63 19.56 7.30
C GLN A 197 -4.77 18.83 8.64
N ALA A 198 -5.93 18.24 8.92
CA ALA A 198 -6.15 17.53 10.19
C ALA A 198 -5.38 16.19 10.19
N LEU A 199 -5.44 15.45 9.08
CA LEU A 199 -4.80 14.14 8.97
C LEU A 199 -3.27 14.25 8.85
N ALA A 200 -2.77 15.30 8.18
CA ALA A 200 -1.33 15.51 7.99
C ALA A 200 -0.60 16.04 9.23
N SER A 201 -1.32 16.45 10.28
CA SER A 201 -0.69 16.84 11.56
C SER A 201 0.04 15.69 12.27
N GLY A 202 -0.14 14.45 11.76
CA GLY A 202 0.47 13.24 12.27
C GLY A 202 -0.23 12.71 13.52
N GLY A 203 0.03 11.46 13.85
CA GLY A 203 -0.54 10.82 15.04
C GLY A 203 -0.05 9.39 15.17
N GLY A 204 -0.60 8.66 16.14
CA GLY A 204 -0.19 7.29 16.43
C GLY A 204 -1.11 6.21 15.85
N ILE A 205 -2.15 6.56 15.09
CA ILE A 205 -3.13 5.61 14.57
C ILE A 205 -2.73 5.13 13.16
N ALA A 206 -2.35 3.87 13.02
CA ALA A 206 -2.22 3.19 11.73
C ALA A 206 -3.54 2.50 11.39
N PHE A 207 -4.24 2.96 10.35
CA PHE A 207 -5.49 2.36 9.90
C PHE A 207 -5.26 1.52 8.65
N ILE A 208 -5.61 0.24 8.73
CA ILE A 208 -5.46 -0.73 7.63
C ILE A 208 -6.85 -1.26 7.29
N THR A 209 -7.25 -1.14 6.03
CA THR A 209 -8.61 -1.51 5.59
C THR A 209 -8.59 -2.30 4.30
N GLN A 210 -9.33 -3.41 4.28
CA GLN A 210 -9.60 -4.16 3.05
C GLN A 210 -10.64 -3.48 2.16
N SER A 211 -11.65 -2.86 2.76
CA SER A 211 -12.73 -2.18 2.04
C SER A 211 -12.37 -0.74 1.69
N GLY A 212 -12.53 -0.40 0.43
CA GLY A 212 -12.37 0.98 -0.06
C GLY A 212 -13.44 1.92 0.51
N SER A 213 -14.72 1.53 0.49
CA SER A 213 -15.80 2.41 0.97
C SER A 213 -15.68 2.73 2.45
N VAL A 214 -15.37 1.73 3.29
CA VAL A 214 -15.09 1.94 4.72
C VAL A 214 -13.85 2.81 4.91
N GLY A 215 -12.84 2.64 4.04
CA GLY A 215 -11.66 3.49 4.02
C GLY A 215 -11.98 4.96 3.80
N VAL A 216 -12.76 5.28 2.76
CA VAL A 216 -13.18 6.66 2.45
C VAL A 216 -13.99 7.27 3.59
N GLU A 217 -14.96 6.53 4.14
CA GLU A 217 -15.77 7.01 5.28
C GLU A 217 -14.92 7.29 6.51
N SER A 218 -13.97 6.40 6.81
CA SER A 218 -13.06 6.55 7.95
C SER A 218 -12.13 7.75 7.79
N LEU A 219 -11.61 8.00 6.59
CA LEU A 219 -10.80 9.18 6.27
C LEU A 219 -11.61 10.47 6.47
N GLY A 220 -12.86 10.48 5.99
CA GLY A 220 -13.78 11.61 6.20
C GLY A 220 -14.07 11.87 7.67
N LEU A 221 -14.33 10.81 8.45
CA LEU A 221 -14.57 10.92 9.89
C LEU A 221 -13.33 11.44 10.62
N ALA A 222 -12.16 10.88 10.36
CA ALA A 222 -10.91 11.26 10.99
C ALA A 222 -10.56 12.73 10.71
N SER A 223 -10.76 13.18 9.46
CA SER A 223 -10.54 14.57 9.08
C SER A 223 -11.47 15.53 9.84
N ASN A 224 -12.74 15.18 10.01
CA ASN A 224 -13.73 16.03 10.70
C ASN A 224 -13.55 16.06 12.22
N THR A 225 -12.93 15.04 12.80
CA THR A 225 -12.78 14.88 14.25
C THR A 225 -11.39 15.24 14.76
N GLY A 226 -10.43 15.52 13.87
CA GLY A 226 -9.10 16.02 14.23
C GLY A 226 -8.13 14.95 14.72
N PHE A 227 -8.36 13.67 14.40
CA PHE A 227 -7.40 12.62 14.70
C PHE A 227 -6.33 12.57 13.61
N GLY A 228 -5.08 12.82 13.97
CA GLY A 228 -3.97 12.65 13.05
C GLY A 228 -3.60 11.17 12.87
N MET A 229 -3.13 10.83 11.68
CA MET A 229 -2.82 9.44 11.31
C MET A 229 -1.32 9.17 11.40
N ARG A 230 -0.98 7.95 11.81
CA ARG A 230 0.35 7.40 11.57
C ARG A 230 0.48 6.95 10.13
N ALA A 231 -0.54 6.25 9.65
CA ALA A 231 -0.66 5.73 8.29
C ALA A 231 -2.12 5.37 7.98
N PHE A 232 -2.49 5.43 6.71
CA PHE A 232 -3.64 4.77 6.12
C PHE A 232 -3.15 3.79 5.06
N ILE A 233 -3.63 2.54 5.12
CA ILE A 233 -3.28 1.48 4.17
C ILE A 233 -4.58 0.87 3.62
N GLY A 234 -4.89 1.13 2.36
CA GLY A 234 -5.94 0.43 1.62
C GLY A 234 -5.38 -0.86 1.03
N LEU A 235 -5.86 -2.02 1.47
CA LEU A 235 -5.33 -3.32 1.01
C LEU A 235 -5.92 -3.77 -0.32
N GLY A 236 -7.21 -3.52 -0.56
CA GLY A 236 -7.91 -4.06 -1.73
C GLY A 236 -7.99 -5.58 -1.69
N ASN A 237 -7.71 -6.23 -2.83
CA ASN A 237 -7.88 -7.69 -2.99
C ASN A 237 -6.81 -8.55 -2.28
N LYS A 238 -5.76 -7.94 -1.70
CA LYS A 238 -4.67 -8.66 -0.99
C LYS A 238 -4.01 -9.74 -1.85
N ALA A 239 -3.57 -9.38 -3.05
CA ALA A 239 -2.84 -10.32 -3.91
C ALA A 239 -1.47 -10.73 -3.30
N ASP A 240 -0.88 -9.89 -2.46
CA ASP A 240 0.35 -10.20 -1.73
C ASP A 240 0.34 -9.56 -0.35
N LEU A 241 0.58 -8.25 -0.28
CA LEU A 241 0.62 -7.51 0.99
C LEU A 241 -0.75 -7.54 1.66
N ASN A 242 -0.77 -7.91 2.94
CA ASN A 242 -1.98 -8.06 3.73
C ASN A 242 -1.83 -7.43 5.13
N GLU A 243 -2.89 -7.50 5.91
CA GLU A 243 -2.98 -6.94 7.26
C GLU A 243 -1.87 -7.43 8.20
N LEU A 244 -1.37 -8.66 8.06
CA LEU A 244 -0.32 -9.17 8.94
C LEU A 244 1.03 -8.54 8.65
N ASP A 245 1.34 -8.25 7.38
CA ASP A 245 2.59 -7.58 7.03
C ASP A 245 2.63 -6.18 7.65
N PHE A 246 1.54 -5.41 7.50
CA PHE A 246 1.44 -4.07 8.07
C PHE A 246 1.30 -4.08 9.59
N LEU A 247 0.60 -5.07 10.17
CA LEU A 247 0.52 -5.22 11.63
C LEU A 247 1.91 -5.47 12.24
N ARG A 248 2.74 -6.28 11.59
CA ARG A 248 4.13 -6.50 12.03
C ARG A 248 4.99 -5.25 11.90
N TYR A 249 4.85 -4.54 10.78
CA TYR A 249 5.59 -3.30 10.54
C TYR A 249 5.22 -2.22 11.57
N PHE A 250 3.93 -1.90 11.71
CA PHE A 250 3.47 -0.88 12.66
C PHE A 250 3.55 -1.33 14.11
N GLY A 251 3.50 -2.64 14.36
CA GLY A 251 3.73 -3.21 15.69
C GLY A 251 5.16 -2.99 16.19
N ALA A 252 6.13 -2.75 15.30
CA ALA A 252 7.53 -2.44 15.62
C ALA A 252 7.88 -0.95 15.46
N ASP A 253 6.92 -0.10 15.13
CA ASP A 253 7.11 1.34 14.95
C ASP A 253 6.73 2.08 16.24
N ASP A 254 7.74 2.66 16.92
CA ASP A 254 7.57 3.36 18.20
C ASP A 254 6.61 4.56 18.15
N LYS A 255 6.31 5.06 16.94
CA LYS A 255 5.34 6.15 16.72
C LYS A 255 3.90 5.65 16.59
N THR A 256 3.67 4.36 16.41
CA THR A 256 2.33 3.77 16.37
C THR A 256 1.85 3.50 17.80
N THR A 257 0.78 4.18 18.21
CA THR A 257 0.10 3.96 19.49
C THR A 257 -1.14 3.09 19.36
N CYS A 258 -1.68 2.94 18.14
CA CYS A 258 -2.88 2.16 17.86
C CYS A 258 -2.86 1.65 16.42
N VAL A 259 -3.19 0.37 16.22
CA VAL A 259 -3.49 -0.19 14.91
C VAL A 259 -4.98 -0.47 14.84
N ALA A 260 -5.67 0.17 13.91
CA ALA A 260 -7.08 -0.07 13.62
C ALA A 260 -7.21 -0.88 12.33
N LEU A 261 -8.05 -1.91 12.35
CA LEU A 261 -8.21 -2.85 11.24
C LEU A 261 -9.67 -2.93 10.79
N TYR A 262 -9.90 -2.96 9.48
CA TYR A 262 -11.13 -3.45 8.87
C TYR A 262 -10.81 -4.61 7.93
N VAL A 263 -11.33 -5.81 8.24
CA VAL A 263 -10.94 -7.09 7.60
C VAL A 263 -12.19 -7.82 7.11
N GLU A 264 -12.13 -8.36 5.89
CA GLU A 264 -13.19 -9.18 5.25
C GLU A 264 -12.67 -10.54 4.79
#